data_AF-A0AA85AU16-F1
#
_entry.id   AF-A0AA85AU16-F1
#
_cell.length_a   1.000
_cell.length_b   1.000
_cell.length_c   1.000
_cell.angle_alpha   90.00
_cell.angle_beta   90.00
_cell.angle_gamma   90.00
#
_symmetry.space_group_name_H-M   'P 1'
#
loop_
_entity.id
_entity.type
_entity.pdbx_description
1 polymer ?
#
loop_
_entity_poly.entity_id
_entity_poly.type
_entity_poly.pdbx_seq_one_letter_code
_entity_poly.pdbx_strand_id
1 'polypeptide(L)'
;MARTCSNFVWVTKKNILLFWRSWFQAIFVIVVPLLLVSVLVFLRGRATREVVKQPLNWSSFRVDSGFYFSHKYVAYAPNDTLNLQLMNAVHMYTNLQPFGFKTEGDAVAFFQSNDVRSKETLGAVIFDPFSNLSVASYTIRLRSKNDWSTRVLFPMFFKGGPRSKDIAASPPNYKEEFLVLQYAIDRSLININCKVNDSSQKLKVVLQRMPFPPYIKDEFIIIIQKQLALMLILGFIFPTLYCTRLILIEKQRGMKVRSNLIFSVVGNVKAPGIRRINVLVFLADYKLVCVYSH
;
A
#
# COMPACT_ATOMS: atom_id res chain seq x y z
N MET A 1 13.12 35.39 -34.96
CA MET A 1 12.36 34.20 -34.55
C MET A 1 12.16 33.17 -35.67
N ALA A 2 11.65 33.53 -36.86
CA ALA A 2 11.34 32.56 -37.93
C ALA A 2 12.49 31.59 -38.31
N ARG A 3 13.72 32.08 -38.54
CA ARG A 3 14.90 31.24 -38.84
C ARG A 3 15.24 30.22 -37.74
N THR A 4 15.00 30.57 -36.47
CA THR A 4 15.26 29.65 -35.35
C THR A 4 14.27 28.49 -35.35
N CYS A 5 13.01 28.77 -35.71
CA CYS A 5 11.97 27.76 -35.85
C CYS A 5 12.22 26.82 -37.05
N SER A 6 12.61 27.34 -38.22
CA SER A 6 12.97 26.50 -39.37
C SER A 6 14.16 25.58 -39.07
N ASN A 7 15.17 26.09 -38.37
CA ASN A 7 16.32 25.29 -37.96
C ASN A 7 15.94 24.18 -36.97
N PHE A 8 15.04 24.46 -36.03
CA PHE A 8 14.51 23.46 -35.10
C PHE A 8 13.71 22.35 -35.83
N VAL A 9 12.86 22.73 -36.79
CA VAL A 9 12.13 21.77 -37.66
C VAL A 9 13.11 20.93 -38.48
N TRP A 10 14.19 21.50 -38.99
CA TRP A 10 15.18 20.76 -39.78
C TRP A 10 15.98 19.77 -38.92
N VAL A 11 16.41 20.17 -37.71
CA VAL A 11 17.11 19.30 -36.75
C VAL A 11 16.20 18.18 -36.25
N THR A 12 14.94 18.47 -35.90
CA THR A 12 13.98 17.44 -35.49
C THR A 12 13.68 16.46 -36.63
N LYS A 13 13.46 16.94 -37.86
CA LYS A 13 13.28 16.07 -39.05
C LYS A 13 14.49 15.17 -39.30
N LYS A 14 15.72 15.68 -39.09
CA LYS A 14 16.96 14.89 -39.22
C LYS A 14 17.10 13.83 -38.11
N ASN A 15 16.70 14.15 -36.88
CA ASN A 15 16.67 13.19 -35.76
C ASN A 15 15.59 12.12 -35.95
N ILE A 16 14.41 12.49 -36.47
CA ILE A 16 13.35 11.55 -36.85
C ILE A 16 13.83 10.61 -37.97
N LEU A 17 14.54 11.12 -38.97
CA LEU A 17 15.13 10.31 -40.04
C LEU A 17 16.16 9.30 -39.50
N LEU A 18 17.00 9.70 -38.53
CA LEU A 18 17.95 8.81 -37.86
C LEU A 18 17.25 7.72 -37.04
N PHE A 19 16.18 8.07 -36.32
CA PHE A 19 15.34 7.13 -35.58
C PHE A 19 14.67 6.09 -36.51
N TRP A 20 14.23 6.54 -37.69
CA TRP A 20 13.60 5.68 -38.70
C TRP A 20 14.58 4.69 -39.37
N ARG A 21 15.89 5.00 -39.37
CA ARG A 21 16.94 4.13 -39.95
C ARG A 21 17.14 2.80 -39.20
N SER A 22 16.61 2.68 -37.98
CA SER A 22 16.52 1.41 -37.22
C SER A 22 15.06 1.02 -36.98
N TRP A 23 14.26 0.99 -38.04
CA TRP A 23 12.81 0.72 -38.03
C TRP A 23 12.35 -0.38 -37.05
N PHE A 24 12.97 -1.57 -37.04
CA PHE A 24 12.63 -2.64 -36.09
C PHE A 24 12.73 -2.23 -34.61
N GLN A 25 13.78 -1.48 -34.23
CA GLN A 25 13.99 -1.06 -32.84
C GLN A 25 13.02 0.07 -32.46
N ALA A 26 12.79 1.00 -33.37
CA ALA A 26 11.80 2.07 -33.23
C ALA A 26 10.37 1.53 -33.07
N ILE A 27 10.00 0.52 -33.87
CA ILE A 27 8.70 -0.17 -33.77
C ILE A 27 8.58 -0.87 -32.41
N PHE A 28 9.59 -1.64 -31.98
CA PHE A 28 9.54 -2.34 -30.69
C PHE A 28 9.37 -1.38 -29.49
N VAL A 29 10.07 -0.24 -29.51
CA VAL A 29 9.95 0.83 -28.50
C VAL A 29 8.55 1.41 -28.41
N ILE A 30 7.80 1.48 -29.51
CA ILE A 30 6.42 2.02 -29.52
C ILE A 30 5.39 0.91 -29.23
N VAL A 31 5.60 -0.29 -29.76
CA VAL A 31 4.68 -1.43 -29.64
C VAL A 31 4.62 -1.97 -28.21
N VAL A 32 5.74 -2.05 -27.48
CA VAL A 32 5.75 -2.62 -26.11
C VAL A 32 4.86 -1.83 -25.13
N PRO A 33 4.96 -0.48 -25.01
CA PRO A 33 4.01 0.30 -24.22
C PRO A 33 2.55 0.15 -24.68
N LEU A 34 2.29 0.16 -25.98
CA LEU A 34 0.93 0.06 -26.53
C LEU A 34 0.29 -1.31 -26.28
N LEU A 35 1.05 -2.40 -26.45
CA LEU A 35 0.62 -3.76 -26.12
C LEU A 35 0.25 -3.85 -24.63
N LEU A 36 1.10 -3.30 -23.77
CA LEU A 36 0.91 -3.33 -22.33
C LEU A 36 -0.32 -2.53 -21.88
N VAL A 37 -0.58 -1.36 -22.46
CA VAL A 37 -1.84 -0.61 -22.27
C VAL A 37 -3.05 -1.37 -22.82
N SER A 38 -2.92 -2.00 -24.00
CA SER A 38 -3.98 -2.82 -24.60
C SER A 38 -4.35 -4.02 -23.69
N VAL A 39 -3.37 -4.68 -23.09
CA VAL A 39 -3.60 -5.76 -22.11
C VAL A 39 -4.34 -5.25 -20.87
N LEU A 40 -4.03 -4.05 -20.35
CA LEU A 40 -4.81 -3.46 -19.24
C LEU A 40 -6.27 -3.21 -19.62
N VAL A 41 -6.53 -2.68 -20.81
CA VAL A 41 -7.90 -2.43 -21.31
C VAL A 41 -8.64 -3.75 -21.56
N PHE A 42 -7.98 -4.76 -22.11
CA PHE A 42 -8.55 -6.09 -22.32
C PHE A 42 -8.90 -6.78 -20.99
N LEU A 43 -7.99 -6.78 -20.03
CA LEU A 43 -8.24 -7.31 -18.69
C LEU A 43 -9.37 -6.55 -17.99
N ARG A 44 -9.46 -5.22 -18.18
CA ARG A 44 -10.57 -4.41 -17.69
C ARG A 44 -11.91 -4.84 -18.28
N GLY A 45 -11.95 -5.13 -19.59
CA GLY A 45 -13.16 -5.60 -20.27
C GLY A 45 -13.57 -7.03 -19.91
N ARG A 46 -12.66 -7.86 -19.37
CA ARG A 46 -12.95 -9.22 -18.88
C ARG A 46 -13.33 -9.29 -17.40
N ALA A 47 -13.02 -8.26 -16.62
CA ALA A 47 -13.35 -8.21 -15.20
C ALA A 47 -14.86 -8.02 -14.97
N THR A 48 -15.43 -8.82 -14.05
CA THR A 48 -16.82 -8.64 -13.63
C THR A 48 -16.97 -7.40 -12.75
N ARG A 49 -18.04 -6.63 -13.02
CA ARG A 49 -18.45 -5.47 -12.23
C ARG A 49 -19.89 -5.68 -11.79
N GLU A 50 -20.08 -6.01 -10.52
CA GLU A 50 -21.40 -6.25 -9.93
C GLU A 50 -21.90 -4.99 -9.21
N VAL A 51 -23.15 -4.60 -9.44
CA VAL A 51 -23.80 -3.48 -8.74
C VAL A 51 -24.75 -4.05 -7.69
N VAL A 52 -24.33 -4.04 -6.43
CA VAL A 52 -25.15 -4.49 -5.30
C VAL A 52 -26.12 -3.36 -4.94
N LYS A 53 -27.36 -3.45 -5.46
CA LYS A 53 -28.39 -2.41 -5.32
C LYS A 53 -29.06 -2.34 -3.94
N GLN A 54 -29.03 -3.43 -3.17
CA GLN A 54 -29.62 -3.50 -1.84
C GLN A 54 -28.56 -3.19 -0.76
N PRO A 55 -28.92 -2.54 0.37
CA PRO A 55 -28.02 -2.41 1.49
C PRO A 55 -27.68 -3.79 2.07
N LEU A 56 -26.42 -4.01 2.44
CA LEU A 56 -26.01 -5.25 3.08
C LEU A 56 -26.27 -5.13 4.59
N ASN A 57 -27.28 -5.86 5.05
CA ASN A 57 -27.63 -5.96 6.46
C ASN A 57 -26.92 -7.16 7.10
N TRP A 58 -26.56 -7.00 8.38
CA TRP A 58 -26.03 -8.09 9.21
C TRP A 58 -27.03 -8.44 10.31
N SER A 59 -27.13 -9.74 10.61
CA SER A 59 -27.86 -10.21 11.79
C SER A 59 -27.16 -9.76 13.07
N SER A 60 -27.95 -9.45 14.09
CA SER A 60 -27.46 -9.23 15.45
C SER A 60 -26.95 -10.51 16.08
N PHE A 61 -25.90 -10.43 16.91
CA PHE A 61 -25.42 -11.55 17.73
C PHE A 61 -25.32 -11.14 19.21
N ARG A 62 -25.52 -12.09 20.11
CA ARG A 62 -25.34 -11.87 21.56
C ARG A 62 -23.87 -12.03 21.92
N VAL A 63 -23.38 -11.27 22.89
CA VAL A 63 -22.00 -11.39 23.39
C VAL A 63 -21.86 -12.52 24.41
N ASP A 64 -22.96 -12.88 25.09
CA ASP A 64 -23.01 -13.93 26.11
C ASP A 64 -23.17 -15.36 25.53
N SER A 65 -23.42 -15.50 24.22
CA SER A 65 -23.62 -16.80 23.58
C SER A 65 -22.29 -17.45 23.18
N GLY A 66 -21.61 -18.05 24.16
CA GLY A 66 -20.48 -18.97 23.97
C GLY A 66 -19.11 -18.37 24.25
N PHE A 67 -18.69 -18.41 25.52
CA PHE A 67 -17.34 -18.04 26.00
C PHE A 67 -16.28 -19.10 25.61
N TYR A 68 -16.14 -19.39 24.31
CA TYR A 68 -15.18 -20.37 23.81
C TYR A 68 -13.86 -19.72 23.42
N PHE A 69 -13.03 -19.44 24.43
CA PHE A 69 -11.66 -19.02 24.18
C PHE A 69 -10.79 -20.22 23.78
N SER A 70 -10.02 -20.07 22.70
CA SER A 70 -8.97 -21.03 22.34
C SER A 70 -7.76 -20.98 23.29
N HIS A 71 -7.68 -19.94 24.12
CA HIS A 71 -6.62 -19.67 25.08
C HIS A 71 -7.05 -20.12 26.49
N LYS A 72 -6.09 -20.50 27.33
CA LYS A 72 -6.35 -20.96 28.71
C LYS A 72 -6.14 -19.87 29.76
N TYR A 73 -5.30 -18.89 29.47
CA TYR A 73 -4.84 -17.90 30.45
C TYR A 73 -5.12 -16.46 30.02
N VAL A 74 -5.29 -15.58 31.01
CA VAL A 74 -5.38 -14.12 30.84
C VAL A 74 -4.43 -13.43 31.83
N ALA A 75 -3.56 -12.58 31.30
CA ALA A 75 -2.67 -11.79 32.14
C ALA A 75 -3.39 -10.53 32.66
N TYR A 76 -2.96 -10.00 33.80
CA TYR A 76 -3.32 -8.66 34.23
C TYR A 76 -2.19 -7.93 34.95
N ALA A 77 -2.26 -6.61 35.01
CA ALA A 77 -1.34 -5.77 35.79
C ALA A 77 -2.05 -4.48 36.22
N PRO A 78 -1.72 -3.87 37.38
CA PRO A 78 -0.86 -4.41 38.44
C PRO A 78 -1.51 -5.54 39.25
N ASN A 79 -0.68 -6.34 39.91
CA ASN A 79 -1.08 -7.49 40.76
C ASN A 79 -1.53 -7.04 42.16
N ASP A 80 -2.66 -6.33 42.21
CA ASP A 80 -3.30 -5.91 43.46
C ASP A 80 -4.41 -6.88 43.90
N THR A 81 -4.72 -6.91 45.19
CA THR A 81 -5.79 -7.75 45.77
C THR A 81 -7.16 -7.49 45.13
N LEU A 82 -7.42 -6.23 44.78
CA LEU A 82 -8.63 -5.78 44.09
C LEU A 82 -8.68 -6.31 42.66
N ASN A 83 -7.60 -6.14 41.89
CA ASN A 83 -7.52 -6.63 40.51
C ASN A 83 -7.61 -8.16 40.46
N LEU A 84 -7.04 -8.87 41.43
CA LEU A 84 -7.21 -10.31 41.61
C LEU A 84 -8.69 -10.69 41.86
N GLN A 85 -9.40 -9.97 42.72
CA GLN A 85 -10.84 -10.21 42.94
C GLN A 85 -11.67 -9.99 41.67
N LEU A 86 -11.41 -8.91 40.93
CA LEU A 86 -12.06 -8.62 39.65
C LEU A 86 -11.78 -9.71 38.61
N MET A 87 -10.52 -10.12 38.47
CA MET A 87 -10.12 -11.14 37.50
C MET A 87 -10.59 -12.55 37.89
N ASN A 88 -10.80 -12.84 39.17
CA ASN A 88 -11.47 -14.06 39.63
C ASN A 88 -12.98 -14.06 39.28
N ALA A 89 -13.65 -12.90 39.30
CA ALA A 89 -15.01 -12.80 38.77
C ALA A 89 -15.04 -13.00 37.25
N VAL A 90 -14.08 -12.43 36.50
CA VAL A 90 -13.92 -12.67 35.06
C VAL A 90 -13.66 -14.16 34.76
N HIS A 91 -12.86 -14.84 35.59
CA HIS A 91 -12.61 -16.28 35.47
C HIS A 91 -13.91 -17.10 35.49
N MET A 92 -14.85 -16.79 36.40
CA MET A 92 -16.13 -17.49 36.51
C MET A 92 -17.01 -17.38 35.25
N TYR A 93 -16.88 -16.30 34.46
CA TYR A 93 -17.62 -16.15 33.20
C TYR A 93 -16.88 -16.73 31.98
N THR A 94 -15.55 -16.67 31.98
CA THR A 94 -14.72 -16.93 30.78
C THR A 94 -13.97 -18.26 30.82
N ASN A 95 -13.87 -18.90 31.97
CA ASN A 95 -12.96 -20.01 32.28
C ASN A 95 -11.46 -19.72 32.05
N LEU A 96 -11.08 -18.48 31.75
CA LEU A 96 -9.68 -18.07 31.56
C LEU A 96 -8.99 -17.95 32.92
N GLN A 97 -7.88 -18.67 33.12
CA GLN A 97 -7.10 -18.63 34.35
C GLN A 97 -6.33 -17.29 34.47
N PRO A 98 -6.59 -16.47 35.50
CA PRO A 98 -5.97 -15.15 35.62
C PRO A 98 -4.58 -15.22 36.27
N PHE A 99 -3.62 -14.44 35.77
CA PHE A 99 -2.29 -14.33 36.38
C PHE A 99 -1.77 -12.88 36.35
N GLY A 100 -1.25 -12.42 37.49
CA GLY A 100 -0.88 -11.02 37.72
C GLY A 100 0.61 -10.72 37.51
N PHE A 101 0.90 -9.56 36.94
CA PHE A 101 2.23 -8.94 36.85
C PHE A 101 2.32 -7.68 37.71
N LYS A 102 3.53 -7.31 38.15
CA LYS A 102 3.74 -6.09 38.93
C LYS A 102 3.57 -4.84 38.06
N THR A 103 4.13 -4.84 36.86
CA THR A 103 4.05 -3.71 35.93
C THR A 103 3.57 -4.12 34.55
N GLU A 104 3.12 -3.15 33.74
CA GLU A 104 2.86 -3.36 32.31
C GLU A 104 4.13 -3.87 31.58
N GLY A 105 5.31 -3.36 31.92
CA GLY A 105 6.57 -3.74 31.29
C GLY A 105 6.87 -5.24 31.45
N ASP A 106 6.65 -5.78 32.65
CA ASP A 106 6.82 -7.21 32.92
C ASP A 106 5.85 -8.07 32.09
N ALA A 107 4.59 -7.63 32.00
CA ALA A 107 3.57 -8.31 31.20
C ALA A 107 3.95 -8.31 29.71
N VAL A 108 4.38 -7.17 29.16
CA VAL A 108 4.82 -7.06 27.76
C VAL A 108 6.07 -7.91 27.50
N ALA A 109 7.04 -7.93 28.41
CA ALA A 109 8.22 -8.77 28.32
C ALA A 109 7.86 -10.28 28.30
N PHE A 110 6.85 -10.69 29.07
CA PHE A 110 6.33 -12.07 29.02
C PHE A 110 5.75 -12.44 27.65
N PHE A 111 5.02 -11.55 26.97
CA PHE A 111 4.51 -11.80 25.61
C PHE A 111 5.63 -11.90 24.55
N GLN A 112 6.78 -11.26 24.79
CA GLN A 112 7.98 -11.34 23.96
C GLN A 112 8.87 -12.57 24.29
N SER A 113 8.71 -13.15 25.48
CA SER A 113 9.46 -14.33 25.92
C SER A 113 9.03 -15.61 25.20
N ASN A 114 9.93 -16.59 25.12
CA ASN A 114 9.67 -17.91 24.54
C ASN A 114 8.92 -18.88 25.49
N ASP A 115 8.26 -18.40 26.55
CA ASP A 115 7.47 -19.24 27.46
C ASP A 115 6.31 -19.92 26.70
N VAL A 116 6.08 -21.21 26.97
CA VAL A 116 4.96 -21.98 26.41
C VAL A 116 3.61 -21.37 26.81
N ARG A 117 3.49 -20.91 28.07
CA ARG A 117 2.29 -20.24 28.60
C ARG A 117 1.97 -18.96 27.86
N SER A 118 3.00 -18.30 27.31
CA SER A 118 2.86 -17.09 26.50
C SER A 118 1.90 -17.38 25.33
N LYS A 119 2.09 -18.50 24.62
CA LYS A 119 1.25 -18.91 23.47
C LYS A 119 -0.18 -19.30 23.87
N GLU A 120 -0.37 -19.83 25.08
CA GLU A 120 -1.70 -20.19 25.63
C GLU A 120 -2.41 -19.00 26.31
N THR A 121 -1.79 -17.81 26.34
CA THR A 121 -2.34 -16.58 26.92
C THR A 121 -2.99 -15.71 25.85
N LEU A 122 -4.24 -15.32 26.08
CA LEU A 122 -5.05 -14.47 25.20
C LEU A 122 -4.47 -13.05 25.04
N GLY A 123 -4.06 -12.46 26.17
CA GLY A 123 -3.56 -11.09 26.27
C GLY A 123 -3.41 -10.65 27.72
N ALA A 124 -3.09 -9.37 27.92
CA ALA A 124 -3.07 -8.72 29.23
C ALA A 124 -4.17 -7.66 29.36
N VAL A 125 -4.76 -7.57 30.56
CA VAL A 125 -5.60 -6.43 30.98
C VAL A 125 -4.75 -5.53 31.87
N ILE A 126 -4.46 -4.32 31.42
CA ILE A 126 -3.74 -3.33 32.22
C ILE A 126 -4.80 -2.43 32.86
N PHE A 127 -4.84 -2.40 34.18
CA PHE A 127 -5.67 -1.49 34.95
C PHE A 127 -4.86 -0.24 35.29
N ASP A 128 -5.45 0.94 35.05
CA ASP A 128 -4.88 2.19 35.55
C ASP A 128 -5.02 2.24 37.08
N PRO A 129 -4.15 2.93 37.82
CA PRO A 129 -4.25 3.01 39.27
C PRO A 129 -5.52 3.78 39.69
N PHE A 130 -6.50 3.08 40.26
CA PHE A 130 -7.75 3.65 40.75
C PHE A 130 -7.95 3.37 42.25
N SER A 131 -8.55 4.33 42.96
CA SER A 131 -8.87 4.19 44.39
C SER A 131 -10.23 3.53 44.65
N ASN A 132 -11.15 3.59 43.69
CA ASN A 132 -12.50 3.00 43.76
C ASN A 132 -12.87 2.37 42.41
N LEU A 133 -13.56 1.21 42.42
CA LEU A 133 -14.02 0.51 41.21
C LEU A 133 -15.06 1.29 40.38
N SER A 134 -15.61 2.38 40.90
CA SER A 134 -16.63 3.20 40.22
C SER A 134 -16.10 3.96 39.00
N VAL A 135 -14.78 4.21 38.94
CA VAL A 135 -14.10 4.86 37.81
C VAL A 135 -12.84 4.06 37.45
N ALA A 136 -13.04 2.80 37.07
CA ALA A 136 -11.96 1.95 36.59
C ALA A 136 -11.69 2.21 35.10
N SER A 137 -10.49 2.69 34.78
CA SER A 137 -9.96 2.72 33.42
C SER A 137 -9.07 1.48 33.21
N TYR A 138 -9.23 0.82 32.06
CA TYR A 138 -8.45 -0.37 31.73
C TYR A 138 -8.16 -0.46 30.22
N THR A 139 -7.01 -1.03 29.89
CA THR A 139 -6.54 -1.26 28.52
C THR A 139 -6.34 -2.75 28.27
N ILE A 140 -7.11 -3.33 27.35
CA ILE A 140 -6.90 -4.71 26.90
C ILE A 140 -5.82 -4.74 25.81
N ARG A 141 -4.69 -5.41 26.08
CA ARG A 141 -3.61 -5.69 25.13
C ARG A 141 -3.64 -7.17 24.75
N LEU A 142 -4.31 -7.49 23.64
CA LEU A 142 -4.36 -8.84 23.09
C LEU A 142 -3.06 -9.20 22.34
N ARG A 143 -2.73 -10.50 22.30
CA ARG A 143 -1.64 -11.02 21.48
C ARG A 143 -1.96 -10.79 20.00
N SER A 144 -1.07 -10.09 19.30
CA SER A 144 -1.18 -9.90 17.85
C SER A 144 -1.05 -11.23 17.10
N LYS A 145 -2.13 -11.69 16.48
CA LYS A 145 -2.10 -12.69 15.41
C LYS A 145 -1.87 -11.99 14.07
N ASN A 146 -1.38 -12.71 13.06
CA ASN A 146 -1.01 -12.15 11.75
C ASN A 146 -2.10 -11.32 11.05
N ASP A 147 -3.38 -11.53 11.38
CA ASP A 147 -4.53 -10.86 10.74
C ASP A 147 -4.91 -9.49 11.37
N TRP A 148 -4.35 -9.13 12.53
CA TRP A 148 -4.68 -7.87 13.22
C TRP A 148 -3.47 -6.96 13.38
N SER A 149 -3.46 -5.87 12.60
CA SER A 149 -2.53 -4.76 12.80
C SER A 149 -3.30 -3.48 13.08
N THR A 150 -2.97 -2.80 14.18
CA THR A 150 -3.48 -1.47 14.55
C THR A 150 -2.59 -0.33 14.01
N ARG A 151 -1.49 -0.63 13.32
CA ARG A 151 -0.53 0.37 12.81
C ARG A 151 -1.16 1.34 11.81
N VAL A 152 -2.22 0.94 11.11
CA VAL A 152 -2.85 1.75 10.05
C VAL A 152 -4.37 1.71 10.19
N LEU A 153 -5.00 2.89 10.21
CA LEU A 153 -6.45 3.06 10.28
C LEU A 153 -7.18 2.53 9.04
N PHE A 154 -6.56 2.65 7.87
CA PHE A 154 -7.10 2.25 6.58
C PHE A 154 -6.12 1.34 5.81
N PRO A 155 -6.60 0.34 5.05
CA PRO A 155 -5.73 -0.44 4.20
C PRO A 155 -5.16 0.41 3.07
N MET A 156 -3.92 0.16 2.66
CA MET A 156 -3.27 0.85 1.53
C MET A 156 -4.04 0.70 0.21
N PHE A 157 -4.79 -0.39 0.05
CA PHE A 157 -5.62 -0.66 -1.12
C PHE A 157 -7.06 -0.91 -0.70
N PHE A 158 -7.98 -0.05 -1.15
CA PHE A 158 -9.40 -0.17 -0.84
C PHE A 158 -10.05 -1.23 -1.71
N LYS A 159 -10.77 -2.18 -1.09
CA LYS A 159 -11.68 -3.07 -1.80
C LYS A 159 -13.02 -2.36 -1.97
N GLY A 160 -13.63 -2.44 -3.17
CA GLY A 160 -14.97 -1.92 -3.41
C GLY A 160 -16.02 -2.75 -2.68
N GLY A 161 -16.46 -2.26 -1.51
CA GLY A 161 -17.51 -2.89 -0.70
C GLY A 161 -17.17 -3.00 0.80
N PRO A 162 -17.96 -3.77 1.56
CA PRO A 162 -17.73 -4.00 2.97
C PRO A 162 -16.45 -4.81 3.17
N ARG A 163 -15.65 -4.45 4.18
CA ARG A 163 -14.38 -5.11 4.54
C ARG A 163 -14.50 -6.63 4.70
N SER A 164 -15.63 -7.09 5.23
CA SER A 164 -16.00 -8.50 5.31
C SER A 164 -17.51 -8.66 5.37
N LYS A 165 -18.01 -9.75 4.78
CA LYS A 165 -19.41 -10.18 4.83
C LYS A 165 -19.79 -10.86 6.15
N ASP A 166 -18.81 -11.32 6.93
CA ASP A 166 -19.03 -11.99 8.21
C ASP A 166 -19.75 -11.09 9.24
N ILE A 167 -20.55 -11.71 10.11
CA ILE A 167 -21.31 -11.04 11.17
C ILE A 167 -20.37 -10.37 12.19
N ALA A 168 -19.19 -10.94 12.44
CA ALA A 168 -18.24 -10.49 13.46
C ALA A 168 -17.11 -9.57 12.93
N ALA A 169 -17.23 -9.07 11.68
CA ALA A 169 -16.36 -8.06 11.06
C ALA A 169 -14.86 -8.40 10.93
N SER A 170 -14.51 -9.69 10.97
CA SER A 170 -13.15 -10.22 10.77
C SER A 170 -12.51 -9.78 9.44
N PRO A 171 -11.18 -9.50 9.34
CA PRO A 171 -10.32 -8.82 10.33
C PRO A 171 -10.03 -9.55 11.66
N PRO A 172 -9.67 -8.81 12.74
CA PRO A 172 -9.85 -9.34 14.08
C PRO A 172 -11.34 -9.62 14.23
N ASN A 173 -11.65 -10.88 14.49
CA ASN A 173 -13.00 -11.33 14.76
C ASN A 173 -13.42 -10.77 16.12
N TYR A 174 -14.29 -9.76 16.14
CA TYR A 174 -14.67 -9.12 17.41
C TYR A 174 -15.40 -10.11 18.34
N LYS A 175 -16.12 -11.09 17.77
CA LYS A 175 -16.99 -12.03 18.51
C LYS A 175 -16.22 -13.04 19.37
N GLU A 176 -14.98 -13.38 19.04
CA GLU A 176 -14.31 -14.54 19.67
C GLU A 176 -13.39 -14.17 20.84
N GLU A 177 -12.77 -12.99 20.82
CA GLU A 177 -11.67 -12.66 21.75
C GLU A 177 -11.89 -11.33 22.47
N PHE A 178 -11.79 -10.21 21.75
CA PHE A 178 -11.80 -8.88 22.35
C PHE A 178 -13.12 -8.53 23.05
N LEU A 179 -14.24 -8.62 22.32
CA LEU A 179 -15.54 -8.16 22.81
C LEU A 179 -16.05 -9.00 23.99
N VAL A 180 -15.75 -10.30 23.98
CA VAL A 180 -16.17 -11.24 25.02
C VAL A 180 -15.38 -10.99 26.31
N LEU A 181 -14.07 -10.77 26.20
CA LEU A 181 -13.25 -10.38 27.35
C LEU A 181 -13.68 -9.02 27.91
N GLN A 182 -13.90 -8.02 27.04
CA GLN A 182 -14.40 -6.71 27.45
C GLN A 182 -15.74 -6.81 28.20
N TYR A 183 -16.71 -7.53 27.62
CA TYR A 183 -18.01 -7.76 28.24
C TYR A 183 -17.92 -8.49 29.59
N ALA A 184 -17.01 -9.47 29.73
CA ALA A 184 -16.80 -10.16 30.99
C ALA A 184 -16.17 -9.25 32.07
N ILE A 185 -15.23 -8.38 31.70
CA ILE A 185 -14.63 -7.38 32.61
C ILE A 185 -15.69 -6.38 33.05
N ASP A 186 -16.41 -5.76 32.10
CA ASP A 186 -17.44 -4.76 32.39
C ASP A 186 -18.56 -5.35 33.27
N ARG A 187 -19.01 -6.57 32.99
CA ARG A 187 -20.04 -7.25 33.80
C ARG A 187 -19.54 -7.63 35.19
N SER A 188 -18.27 -8.00 35.33
CA SER A 188 -17.65 -8.25 36.63
C SER A 188 -17.52 -6.97 37.46
N LEU A 189 -17.14 -5.86 36.81
CA LEU A 189 -17.06 -4.53 37.42
C LEU A 189 -18.44 -4.06 37.92
N ILE A 190 -19.49 -4.23 37.09
CA ILE A 190 -20.88 -3.90 37.44
C ILE A 190 -21.36 -4.76 38.63
N ASN A 191 -21.11 -6.06 38.62
CA ASN A 191 -21.51 -6.96 39.72
C ASN A 191 -20.89 -6.53 41.05
N ILE A 192 -19.57 -6.30 41.10
CA ILE A 192 -18.87 -5.88 42.32
C ILE A 192 -19.35 -4.51 42.80
N ASN A 193 -19.48 -3.52 41.89
CA ASN A 193 -19.93 -2.18 42.24
C ASN A 193 -21.38 -2.14 42.76
N CYS A 194 -22.30 -2.82 42.09
CA CYS A 194 -23.72 -2.81 42.45
C CYS A 194 -24.07 -3.79 43.58
N LYS A 195 -23.15 -4.71 43.95
CA LYS A 195 -23.39 -5.85 44.86
C LYS A 195 -24.58 -6.72 44.42
N VAL A 196 -24.91 -6.67 43.13
CA VAL A 196 -26.00 -7.46 42.53
C VAL A 196 -25.42 -8.80 42.15
N ASN A 197 -25.80 -9.84 42.88
CA ASN A 197 -25.44 -11.21 42.55
C ASN A 197 -26.15 -11.61 41.25
N ASP A 198 -25.53 -11.31 40.11
CA ASP A 198 -26.15 -11.26 38.77
C ASP A 198 -26.34 -12.65 38.13
N SER A 199 -26.78 -13.61 38.95
CA SER A 199 -27.24 -14.94 38.54
C SER A 199 -28.47 -14.85 37.61
N SER A 200 -29.25 -13.77 37.71
CA SER A 200 -30.36 -13.48 36.82
C SER A 200 -29.87 -12.74 35.55
N GLN A 201 -30.07 -13.35 34.37
CA GLN A 201 -29.67 -12.83 33.05
C GLN A 201 -30.45 -11.57 32.59
N LYS A 202 -30.47 -10.50 33.40
CA LYS A 202 -31.34 -9.33 33.18
C LYS A 202 -30.77 -8.36 32.15
N LEU A 203 -29.46 -8.16 32.11
CA LEU A 203 -28.79 -7.33 31.12
C LEU A 203 -28.40 -8.14 29.87
N LYS A 204 -29.22 -8.03 28.82
CA LYS A 204 -28.96 -8.66 27.51
C LYS A 204 -28.23 -7.68 26.59
N VAL A 205 -26.92 -7.89 26.39
CA VAL A 205 -26.12 -7.10 25.44
C VAL A 205 -26.05 -7.83 24.10
N VAL A 206 -26.46 -7.12 23.05
CA VAL A 206 -26.53 -7.61 21.68
C VAL A 206 -25.77 -6.62 20.80
N LEU A 207 -24.89 -7.10 19.94
CA LEU A 207 -24.23 -6.27 18.93
C LEU A 207 -24.80 -6.56 17.54
N GLN A 208 -24.95 -5.50 16.77
CA GLN A 208 -25.31 -5.55 15.36
C GLN A 208 -24.42 -4.59 14.59
N ARG A 209 -23.92 -5.01 13.43
CA ARG A 209 -23.17 -4.13 12.54
C ARG A 209 -24.12 -3.16 11.85
N MET A 210 -23.75 -1.89 11.79
CA MET A 210 -24.44 -0.90 10.97
C MET A 210 -24.53 -1.40 9.50
N PRO A 211 -25.70 -1.32 8.84
CA PRO A 211 -25.85 -1.81 7.48
C PRO A 211 -24.97 -1.03 6.50
N PHE A 212 -24.44 -1.72 5.49
CA PHE A 212 -23.57 -1.11 4.48
C PHE A 212 -24.40 -0.65 3.27
N PRO A 213 -24.16 0.56 2.73
CA PRO A 213 -24.93 1.07 1.60
C PRO A 213 -24.75 0.23 0.33
N PRO A 214 -25.68 0.36 -0.65
CA PRO A 214 -25.51 -0.17 -2.00
C PRO A 214 -24.15 0.20 -2.59
N TYR A 215 -23.46 -0.75 -3.21
CA TYR A 215 -22.08 -0.57 -3.64
C TYR A 215 -21.73 -1.31 -4.93
N ILE A 216 -20.66 -0.86 -5.57
CA ILE A 216 -20.10 -1.49 -6.77
C ILE A 216 -18.99 -2.43 -6.32
N LYS A 217 -19.16 -3.74 -6.55
CA LYS A 217 -18.13 -4.74 -6.34
C LYS A 217 -17.34 -4.88 -7.64
N ASP A 218 -16.07 -4.51 -7.58
CA ASP A 218 -15.15 -4.49 -8.71
C ASP A 218 -13.77 -4.93 -8.23
N GLU A 219 -13.47 -6.21 -8.41
CA GLU A 219 -12.23 -6.81 -7.91
C GLU A 219 -11.00 -6.36 -8.71
N PHE A 220 -11.21 -5.90 -9.95
CA PHE A 220 -10.14 -5.46 -10.83
C PHE A 220 -9.55 -4.10 -10.43
N ILE A 221 -10.32 -3.23 -9.74
CA ILE A 221 -9.78 -1.99 -9.15
C ILE A 221 -8.57 -2.28 -8.26
N ILE A 222 -8.62 -3.36 -7.46
CA ILE A 222 -7.52 -3.75 -6.56
C ILE A 222 -6.29 -4.19 -7.38
N ILE A 223 -6.50 -4.89 -8.50
CA ILE A 223 -5.44 -5.34 -9.40
C ILE A 223 -4.79 -4.14 -10.09
N ILE A 224 -5.58 -3.20 -10.62
CA ILE A 224 -5.06 -1.93 -11.18
C ILE A 224 -4.23 -1.20 -10.11
N GLN A 225 -4.80 -0.93 -8.94
CA GLN A 225 -4.12 -0.12 -7.91
C GLN A 225 -2.76 -0.70 -7.50
N LYS A 226 -2.62 -2.03 -7.46
CA LYS A 226 -1.36 -2.71 -7.12
C LYS A 226 -0.38 -2.79 -8.29
N GLN A 227 -0.87 -3.13 -9.49
CA GLN A 227 -0.01 -3.56 -10.61
C GLN A 227 0.27 -2.44 -11.62
N LEU A 228 -0.56 -1.39 -11.68
CA LEU A 228 -0.47 -0.32 -12.70
C LEU A 228 0.91 0.33 -12.75
N ALA A 229 1.47 0.71 -11.60
CA ALA A 229 2.78 1.35 -11.54
C ALA A 229 3.90 0.43 -12.07
N LEU A 230 3.89 -0.84 -11.67
CA LEU A 230 4.86 -1.83 -12.14
C LEU A 230 4.73 -2.07 -13.65
N MET A 231 3.50 -2.16 -14.17
CA MET A 231 3.24 -2.31 -15.60
C MET A 231 3.72 -1.09 -16.39
N LEU A 232 3.46 0.13 -15.93
CA LEU A 232 3.94 1.36 -16.59
C LEU A 232 5.48 1.40 -16.62
N ILE A 233 6.15 1.04 -15.52
CA ILE A 233 7.63 0.96 -15.47
C ILE A 233 8.14 -0.05 -16.51
N LEU A 234 7.58 -1.27 -16.55
CA LEU A 234 7.90 -2.29 -17.55
C LEU A 234 7.71 -1.80 -18.99
N GLY A 235 6.65 -1.02 -19.25
CA GLY A 235 6.41 -0.39 -20.55
C GLY A 235 7.48 0.62 -20.93
N PHE A 236 7.91 1.47 -19.98
CA PHE A 236 8.86 2.56 -20.24
C PHE A 236 10.34 2.19 -20.13
N ILE A 237 10.70 1.02 -19.58
CA ILE A 237 12.10 0.55 -19.52
C ILE A 237 12.73 0.47 -20.93
N PHE A 238 12.07 -0.15 -21.91
CA PHE A 238 12.62 -0.27 -23.27
C PHE A 238 12.77 1.09 -23.99
N PRO A 239 11.76 1.98 -24.03
CA PRO A 239 11.91 3.35 -24.53
C PRO A 239 13.03 4.14 -23.86
N THR A 240 13.14 4.11 -22.52
CA THR A 240 14.15 4.89 -21.80
C THR A 240 15.57 4.37 -22.02
N LEU A 241 15.79 3.07 -22.03
CA LEU A 241 17.07 2.45 -22.38
C LEU A 241 17.48 2.73 -23.84
N TYR A 242 16.51 2.74 -24.76
CA TYR A 242 16.78 3.08 -26.16
C TYR A 242 17.15 4.57 -26.33
N CYS A 243 16.38 5.47 -25.72
CA CYS A 243 16.66 6.92 -25.75
C CYS A 243 18.01 7.26 -25.10
N THR A 244 18.36 6.66 -23.96
CA THR A 244 19.68 6.88 -23.33
C THR A 244 20.82 6.36 -24.20
N ARG A 245 20.68 5.19 -24.85
CA ARG A 245 21.65 4.71 -25.86
C ARG A 245 21.84 5.69 -27.01
N LEU A 246 20.76 6.23 -27.59
CA LEU A 246 20.85 7.24 -28.66
C LEU A 246 21.59 8.51 -28.20
N ILE A 247 21.30 9.02 -27.00
CA ILE A 247 21.97 10.19 -26.42
C ILE A 247 23.46 9.91 -26.15
N LEU A 248 23.81 8.71 -25.67
CA LEU A 248 25.20 8.31 -25.46
C LEU A 248 25.98 8.23 -26.78
N ILE A 249 25.38 7.64 -27.83
CA ILE A 249 25.98 7.58 -29.17
C ILE A 249 26.17 9.01 -29.75
N GLU A 250 25.20 9.91 -29.55
CA GLU A 250 25.30 11.30 -29.98
C GLU A 250 26.45 12.04 -29.26
N LYS A 251 26.56 11.86 -27.93
CA LYS A 251 27.64 12.42 -27.11
C LYS A 251 29.01 11.87 -27.51
N GLN A 252 29.16 10.55 -27.62
CA GLN A 252 30.42 9.89 -28.00
C GLN A 252 30.91 10.32 -29.40
N ARG A 253 29.99 10.46 -30.36
CA ARG A 253 30.33 10.94 -31.71
C ARG A 253 30.56 12.46 -31.77
N GLY A 254 30.39 13.17 -30.66
CA GLY A 254 30.54 14.61 -30.56
C GLY A 254 29.62 15.39 -31.52
N MET A 255 28.48 14.82 -31.93
CA MET A 255 27.73 15.36 -33.07
C MET A 255 27.20 16.77 -32.80
N LYS A 256 26.79 17.07 -31.55
CA LYS A 256 26.44 18.44 -31.12
C LYS A 256 27.63 19.39 -31.17
N VAL A 257 28.81 18.98 -30.70
CA VAL A 257 30.02 19.81 -30.71
C VAL A 257 30.48 20.07 -32.15
N ARG A 258 30.55 19.03 -33.00
CA ARG A 258 30.89 19.18 -34.42
C ARG A 258 29.86 19.98 -35.19
N SER A 259 28.56 19.82 -34.92
CA SER A 259 27.54 20.64 -35.58
C SER A 259 27.70 22.12 -35.23
N ASN A 260 28.01 22.44 -33.96
CA ASN A 260 28.30 23.82 -33.54
C ASN A 260 29.60 24.34 -34.15
N LEU A 261 30.67 23.51 -34.19
CA LEU A 261 31.96 23.87 -34.77
C LEU A 261 31.86 24.11 -36.28
N ILE A 262 31.15 23.25 -37.02
CA ILE A 262 30.89 23.41 -38.46
C ILE A 262 30.06 24.67 -38.71
N PHE A 263 29.06 24.98 -37.88
CA PHE A 263 28.32 26.25 -37.97
C PHE A 263 29.22 27.47 -37.78
N SER A 264 30.23 27.35 -36.89
CA SER A 264 31.21 28.41 -36.65
C SER A 264 32.22 28.56 -37.80
N VAL A 265 32.66 27.46 -38.41
CA VAL A 265 33.58 27.44 -39.56
C VAL A 265 32.90 27.96 -40.84
N VAL A 266 31.64 27.59 -41.08
CA VAL A 266 30.80 28.18 -42.13
C VAL A 266 30.49 29.67 -41.86
N GLY A 267 30.66 30.12 -40.61
CA GLY A 267 30.39 31.49 -40.17
C GLY A 267 31.54 32.49 -40.31
N ASN A 268 32.79 32.07 -40.57
CA ASN A 268 33.91 33.03 -40.60
C ASN A 268 35.16 32.59 -41.39
N VAL A 269 35.24 32.98 -42.67
CA VAL A 269 36.51 33.10 -43.40
C VAL A 269 36.50 34.43 -44.18
N LYS A 270 37.31 35.38 -43.75
CA LYS A 270 37.52 36.67 -44.43
C LYS A 270 39.01 37.00 -44.45
N ALA A 271 39.76 36.34 -45.34
CA ALA A 271 41.13 36.73 -45.65
C ALA A 271 41.13 37.98 -46.56
N PRO A 272 42.00 38.97 -46.34
CA PRO A 272 42.07 40.17 -47.18
C PRO A 272 42.79 39.88 -48.50
N GLY A 273 42.18 40.25 -49.64
CA GLY A 273 42.91 40.47 -50.90
C GLY A 273 42.65 39.51 -52.07
N ILE A 274 41.90 38.41 -51.92
CA ILE A 274 41.64 37.46 -53.02
C ILE A 274 40.12 37.25 -53.23
N ARG A 275 39.70 37.03 -54.50
CA ARG A 275 38.30 36.80 -54.88
C ARG A 275 37.66 35.68 -54.05
N ARG A 276 36.35 35.80 -53.76
CA ARG A 276 35.59 34.81 -52.97
C ARG A 276 35.64 33.42 -53.63
N ILE A 277 36.38 32.49 -53.03
CA ILE A 277 36.30 31.06 -53.35
C ILE A 277 35.32 30.42 -52.36
N ASN A 278 34.19 29.92 -52.87
CA ASN A 278 33.24 29.15 -52.06
C ASN A 278 33.77 27.72 -51.85
N VAL A 279 34.65 27.53 -50.86
CA VAL A 279 35.13 26.19 -50.50
C VAL A 279 34.03 25.45 -49.72
N LEU A 280 33.25 24.64 -50.43
CA LEU A 280 32.11 23.91 -49.89
C LEU A 280 32.52 22.46 -49.56
N VAL A 281 33.09 22.27 -48.36
CA VAL A 281 33.58 20.95 -47.91
C VAL A 281 32.41 20.04 -47.52
N PHE A 282 31.99 19.17 -48.45
CA PHE A 282 31.09 18.07 -48.13
C PHE A 282 31.87 16.87 -47.56
N LEU A 283 31.63 16.55 -46.29
CA LEU A 283 31.97 15.25 -45.72
C LEU A 283 30.81 14.27 -45.91
N ALA A 284 30.78 13.63 -47.09
CA ALA A 284 30.00 12.43 -47.34
C ALA A 284 30.99 11.27 -47.57
N ASP A 285 30.98 10.31 -46.64
CA ASP A 285 31.62 8.99 -46.68
C ASP A 285 32.96 8.85 -47.44
N TYR A 286 34.06 9.03 -46.68
CA TYR A 286 35.35 8.36 -46.88
C TYR A 286 35.97 8.35 -48.30
N LYS A 287 36.00 9.49 -49.01
CA LYS A 287 37.05 9.77 -50.02
C LYS A 287 37.26 11.28 -50.17
N LEU A 288 38.52 11.71 -50.10
CA LEU A 288 38.91 13.08 -50.44
C LEU A 288 38.83 13.25 -51.96
N VAL A 289 37.87 14.05 -52.43
CA VAL A 289 37.78 14.51 -53.81
C VAL A 289 37.75 16.03 -53.82
N CYS A 290 38.88 16.65 -54.15
CA CYS A 290 38.95 18.09 -54.38
C CYS A 290 38.44 18.38 -55.79
N VAL A 291 37.22 18.91 -55.91
CA VAL A 291 36.71 19.44 -57.18
C VAL A 291 37.05 20.92 -57.25
N TYR A 292 38.02 21.28 -58.10
CA TYR A 292 38.22 22.66 -58.52
C TYR A 292 37.22 22.99 -59.63
N SER A 293 36.53 24.13 -59.49
CA SER A 293 35.80 24.80 -60.57
C SER A 293 36.37 26.22 -60.67
N HIS A 294 36.59 26.68 -61.90
CA HIS A 294 37.19 27.98 -62.22
C HIS A 294 36.27 29.17 -61.87
#